data_AF-A0A1H4B6F6-F1
#
_entry.id   AF-A0A1H4B6F6-F1
#
_cell.length_a   1.000
_cell.length_b   1.000
_cell.length_c   1.000
_cell.angle_alpha   90.00
_cell.angle_beta   90.00
_cell.angle_gamma   90.00
#
_symmetry.space_group_name_H-M   'P 1'
#
loop_
_entity.id
_entity.type
_entity.pdbx_description
1 polymer ?
#
loop_
_entity_poly.entity_id
_entity_poly.type
_entity_poly.pdbx_seq_one_letter_code
_entity_poly.pdbx_strand_id
1 'polypeptide(L)'
;MKINDFCNMQELSSITRNWSKLTGLKVDITDTDGNVIATSMDSSQDAPDPGLSESETENPDSTYARTASVELKIRDEVVGTVTVTDPDETKADFSVVVPLIDSLLNSYVSNQYYVYANDKVLSRLSDGIKETNGLVKKVISSTNTLKGIQKRQKIVAINASIEAARVGQAGRGFAVVAEEVKKLSDASSEANDKIERVVTQIKDVVSTLSLDKDDKA
;
A
#
# COMPACT_ATOMS: atom_id res chain seq x y z
N MET A 1 -16.35 -4.89 -0.20
CA MET A 1 -15.37 -3.98 0.45
C MET A 1 -16.10 -2.68 0.81
N LYS A 2 -15.90 -2.08 1.99
CA LYS A 2 -16.71 -0.92 2.37
C LYS A 2 -16.11 0.36 1.81
N ILE A 3 -16.95 1.25 1.27
CA ILE A 3 -16.53 2.56 0.77
C ILE A 3 -15.80 3.40 1.84
N ASN A 4 -16.16 3.21 3.11
CA ASN A 4 -15.52 3.85 4.26
C ASN A 4 -14.06 3.43 4.48
N ASP A 5 -13.63 2.29 3.94
CA ASP A 5 -12.26 1.78 4.15
C ASP A 5 -11.22 2.55 3.33
N PHE A 6 -11.63 3.20 2.25
CA PHE A 6 -10.72 3.82 1.27
C PHE A 6 -11.10 5.24 0.84
N CYS A 7 -12.34 5.66 1.06
CA CYS A 7 -12.82 6.95 0.59
C CYS A 7 -12.88 7.98 1.73
N ASN A 8 -12.47 9.22 1.47
CA ASN A 8 -12.58 10.31 2.43
C ASN A 8 -14.04 10.78 2.54
N MET A 9 -14.70 10.45 3.66
CA MET A 9 -16.12 10.74 3.88
C MET A 9 -16.43 12.25 4.02
N GLN A 10 -15.48 13.04 4.52
CA GLN A 10 -15.66 14.50 4.65
C GLN A 10 -15.66 15.18 3.29
N GLU A 11 -14.73 14.79 2.42
CA GLU A 11 -14.67 15.26 1.04
C GLU A 11 -15.89 14.77 0.25
N LEU A 12 -16.27 13.50 0.39
CA LEU A 12 -17.44 12.93 -0.27
C LEU A 12 -18.72 13.72 0.12
N SER A 13 -18.90 14.01 1.40
CA SER A 13 -20.02 14.83 1.91
C SER A 13 -19.97 16.29 1.43
N SER A 14 -18.76 16.83 1.24
CA SER A 14 -18.60 18.19 0.69
C SER A 14 -18.98 18.24 -0.78
N ILE A 15 -18.62 17.22 -1.58
CA ILE A 15 -18.98 17.10 -2.99
C ILE A 15 -20.51 17.01 -3.14
N THR A 16 -21.18 16.15 -2.36
CA THR A 16 -22.64 16.00 -2.41
C THR A 16 -23.36 17.29 -2.02
N ARG A 17 -22.91 17.95 -0.94
CA ARG A 17 -23.48 19.23 -0.48
C ARG A 17 -23.28 20.34 -1.51
N ASN A 18 -22.11 20.45 -2.13
CA ASN A 18 -21.84 21.46 -3.15
C ASN A 18 -22.68 21.20 -4.41
N TRP A 19 -22.77 19.95 -4.86
CA TRP A 19 -23.59 19.58 -6.01
C TRP A 19 -25.08 19.88 -5.78
N SER A 20 -25.58 19.59 -4.57
CA SER A 20 -26.95 19.93 -4.17
C SER A 20 -27.22 21.43 -4.20
N LYS A 21 -26.30 22.25 -3.68
CA LYS A 21 -26.40 23.72 -3.75
C LYS A 21 -26.45 24.26 -5.19
N LEU A 22 -25.73 23.63 -6.11
CA LEU A 22 -25.67 24.06 -7.51
C LEU A 22 -26.91 23.65 -8.31
N THR A 23 -27.49 22.49 -8.02
CA THR A 23 -28.60 21.91 -8.79
C THR A 23 -29.97 22.12 -8.14
N GLY A 24 -30.01 22.44 -6.84
CA GLY A 24 -31.22 22.50 -6.04
C GLY A 24 -31.83 21.12 -5.72
N LEU A 25 -31.14 20.04 -6.10
CA LEU A 25 -31.56 18.65 -5.89
C LEU A 25 -30.98 18.09 -4.60
N LYS A 26 -31.73 17.18 -3.97
CA LYS A 26 -31.23 16.42 -2.82
C LYS A 26 -30.41 15.24 -3.30
N VAL A 27 -29.27 14.99 -2.67
CA VAL A 27 -28.39 13.84 -2.91
C VAL A 27 -28.07 13.15 -1.61
N ASP A 28 -28.29 11.85 -1.58
CA ASP A 28 -27.89 10.96 -0.49
C ASP A 28 -27.03 9.82 -1.05
N ILE A 29 -25.97 9.46 -0.34
CA ILE A 29 -25.14 8.30 -0.66
C ILE A 29 -25.32 7.27 0.46
N THR A 30 -25.67 6.05 0.07
CA THR A 30 -25.75 4.89 0.97
C THR A 30 -24.62 3.90 0.68
N ASP A 31 -24.12 3.25 1.72
CA ASP A 31 -23.20 2.11 1.57
C ASP A 31 -23.96 0.83 1.16
N THR A 32 -23.21 -0.26 0.96
CA THR A 32 -23.79 -1.59 0.63
C THR A 32 -24.63 -2.19 1.76
N ASP A 33 -24.49 -1.69 2.98
CA ASP A 33 -25.25 -2.14 4.15
C ASP A 33 -26.53 -1.30 4.35
N GLY A 34 -26.76 -0.29 3.50
CA GLY A 34 -27.91 0.61 3.55
C GLY A 34 -27.75 1.82 4.47
N ASN A 35 -26.56 2.04 5.06
CA ASN A 35 -26.32 3.20 5.90
C ASN A 35 -26.06 4.44 5.05
N VAL A 36 -26.66 5.57 5.41
CA VAL A 36 -26.36 6.86 4.77
C VAL A 36 -24.98 7.32 5.23
N ILE A 37 -24.05 7.45 4.28
CA ILE A 37 -22.65 7.84 4.54
C ILE A 37 -22.34 9.28 4.13
N ALA A 38 -23.17 9.87 3.26
CA ALA A 38 -23.12 11.28 2.91
C ALA A 38 -24.52 11.77 2.54
N THR A 39 -24.90 12.95 3.03
CA THR A 39 -26.17 13.59 2.68
C THR A 39 -25.95 15.05 2.35
N SER A 40 -26.74 15.53 1.40
CA SER A 40 -26.85 16.95 1.06
C SER A 40 -27.59 17.78 2.12
N MET A 41 -28.36 17.14 3.02
CA MET A 41 -29.04 17.83 4.12
C MET A 41 -28.02 18.29 5.18
N ASP A 42 -28.20 19.51 5.67
CA ASP A 42 -27.58 19.90 6.93
C ASP A 42 -28.44 19.31 8.04
N SER A 43 -27.89 18.38 8.83
CA SER A 43 -28.57 17.77 9.98
C SER A 43 -28.82 18.75 11.14
N SER A 44 -28.78 20.06 10.86
CA SER A 44 -28.86 21.15 11.84
C SER A 44 -30.03 22.12 11.62
N GLN A 45 -30.94 21.88 10.66
CA GLN A 45 -32.09 22.79 10.43
C GLN A 45 -33.50 22.22 10.52
N ASP A 46 -33.70 20.91 10.75
CA ASP A 46 -35.05 20.35 11.00
C ASP A 46 -35.00 19.30 12.13
N ALA A 47 -34.67 19.74 13.35
CA ALA A 47 -35.17 19.02 14.51
C ALA A 47 -36.65 19.40 14.68
N PRO A 48 -37.61 18.46 14.60
CA PRO A 48 -38.99 18.79 14.92
C PRO A 48 -39.05 19.24 16.39
N ASP A 49 -39.60 20.43 16.61
CA ASP A 49 -39.87 20.99 17.93
C ASP A 49 -40.65 19.95 18.77
N PRO A 50 -40.15 19.48 19.93
CA PRO A 50 -40.75 18.36 20.67
C PRO A 50 -42.03 18.74 21.44
N GLY A 51 -42.75 19.77 21.01
CA GLY A 51 -43.94 20.24 21.67
C GLY A 51 -44.94 20.81 20.68
N LEU A 52 -45.81 19.95 20.16
CA LEU A 52 -47.24 20.18 19.93
C LEU A 52 -47.83 18.89 19.33
N SER A 53 -48.64 18.21 20.14
CA SER A 53 -49.55 17.16 19.67
C SER A 53 -50.67 17.79 18.85
N GLU A 54 -50.59 17.75 17.53
CA GLU A 54 -51.73 18.07 16.68
C GLU A 54 -51.90 17.01 15.58
N SER A 55 -53.07 16.37 15.69
CA SER A 55 -53.81 15.55 14.73
C SER A 55 -53.21 15.34 13.33
N GLU A 56 -52.99 14.06 13.03
CA GLU A 56 -53.03 13.51 11.67
C GLU A 56 -54.29 14.01 10.94
N THR A 57 -54.10 14.95 10.03
CA THR A 57 -54.99 15.14 8.90
C THR A 57 -54.17 14.75 7.67
N GLU A 58 -54.50 13.59 7.11
CA GLU A 58 -54.05 13.18 5.78
C GLU A 58 -54.36 14.30 4.79
N ASN A 59 -53.32 14.99 4.34
CA ASN A 59 -53.42 15.90 3.20
C ASN A 59 -52.97 15.11 1.95
N PRO A 60 -53.85 14.88 0.95
CA PRO A 60 -53.57 14.03 -0.20
C PRO A 60 -52.76 14.73 -1.31
N ASP A 61 -52.06 15.83 -1.01
CA ASP A 61 -51.04 16.39 -1.89
C ASP A 61 -49.73 15.62 -1.69
N SER A 62 -49.69 14.37 -2.18
CA SER A 62 -48.44 13.69 -2.44
C SER A 62 -47.73 14.45 -3.56
N THR A 63 -46.95 15.47 -3.21
CA THR A 63 -45.96 16.05 -4.12
C THR A 63 -45.12 14.90 -4.66
N TYR A 64 -45.25 14.61 -5.94
CA TYR A 64 -44.54 13.53 -6.61
C TYR A 64 -43.05 13.89 -6.67
N ALA A 65 -42.32 13.60 -5.58
CA ALA A 65 -40.88 13.76 -5.58
C ALA A 65 -40.28 12.80 -6.61
N ARG A 66 -39.54 13.35 -7.58
CA ARG A 66 -38.88 12.54 -8.60
C ARG A 66 -37.54 12.04 -8.07
N THR A 67 -37.35 10.73 -8.04
CA THR A 67 -36.12 10.11 -7.53
C THR A 67 -35.43 9.30 -8.61
N ALA A 68 -34.09 9.36 -8.64
CA ALA A 68 -33.25 8.48 -9.44
C ALA A 68 -32.09 7.94 -8.61
N SER A 69 -31.75 6.67 -8.81
CA SER A 69 -30.65 6.02 -8.10
C SER A 69 -29.58 5.56 -9.07
N VAL A 70 -28.33 5.70 -8.65
CA VAL A 70 -27.16 5.28 -9.43
C VAL A 70 -26.19 4.52 -8.56
N GLU A 71 -25.59 3.47 -9.11
CA GLU A 71 -24.65 2.62 -8.40
C GLU A 71 -23.23 3.18 -8.48
N LEU A 72 -22.57 3.30 -7.32
CA LEU A 72 -21.13 3.55 -7.25
C LEU A 72 -20.40 2.22 -7.39
N LYS A 73 -19.58 2.09 -8.42
CA LYS A 73 -18.88 0.85 -8.76
C LYS A 73 -17.38 1.04 -8.74
N ILE A 74 -16.70 0.02 -8.26
CA ILE A 74 -15.26 -0.17 -8.47
C ILE A 74 -15.10 -1.43 -9.29
N ARG A 75 -14.69 -1.27 -10.55
CA ARG A 75 -14.72 -2.35 -11.55
C ARG A 75 -16.15 -2.89 -11.68
N ASP A 76 -16.41 -4.12 -11.24
CA ASP A 76 -17.71 -4.78 -11.29
C ASP A 76 -18.39 -4.90 -9.92
N GLU A 77 -17.78 -4.35 -8.86
CA GLU A 77 -18.32 -4.41 -7.48
C GLU A 77 -19.03 -3.10 -7.13
N VAL A 78 -20.29 -3.20 -6.69
CA VAL A 78 -21.04 -2.06 -6.14
C VAL A 78 -20.55 -1.76 -4.73
N VAL A 79 -20.14 -0.52 -4.48
CA VAL A 79 -19.63 -0.06 -3.18
C VAL A 79 -20.53 0.95 -2.50
N GLY A 80 -21.57 1.42 -3.19
CA GLY A 80 -22.60 2.28 -2.64
C GLY A 80 -23.64 2.64 -3.69
N THR A 81 -24.69 3.34 -3.26
CA THR A 81 -25.73 3.86 -4.15
C THR A 81 -25.91 5.35 -3.89
N VAL A 82 -26.03 6.13 -4.96
CA VAL A 82 -26.36 7.55 -4.93
C VAL A 82 -27.84 7.68 -5.25
N THR A 83 -28.60 8.34 -4.39
CA THR A 83 -30.00 8.65 -4.61
C THR A 83 -30.13 10.16 -4.77
N VAL A 84 -30.68 10.57 -5.92
CA VAL A 84 -30.96 11.96 -6.27
C VAL A 84 -32.46 12.17 -6.24
N THR A 85 -32.92 13.18 -5.51
CA THR A 85 -34.35 13.48 -5.31
C THR A 85 -34.65 14.93 -5.66
N ASP A 86 -35.61 15.15 -6.56
CA ASP A 86 -36.21 16.47 -6.85
C ASP A 86 -37.55 16.58 -6.12
N PRO A 87 -37.61 17.35 -5.02
CA PRO A 87 -38.84 17.51 -4.25
C PRO A 87 -39.91 18.33 -4.99
N ASP A 88 -39.55 19.16 -5.96
CA ASP A 88 -40.46 20.14 -6.58
C ASP A 88 -40.78 19.83 -8.06
N GLU A 89 -40.20 18.76 -8.64
CA GLU A 89 -40.36 18.31 -10.04
C GLU A 89 -40.03 19.35 -11.14
N THR A 90 -39.56 20.54 -10.77
CA THR A 90 -39.33 21.67 -11.69
C THR A 90 -37.87 22.12 -11.77
N LYS A 91 -36.95 21.49 -11.04
CA LYS A 91 -35.62 22.08 -10.80
C LYS A 91 -34.57 21.73 -11.84
N ALA A 92 -34.57 20.51 -12.36
CA ALA A 92 -33.54 20.08 -13.29
C ALA A 92 -33.98 18.93 -14.21
N ASP A 93 -33.38 18.87 -15.40
CA ASP A 93 -33.53 17.74 -16.31
C ASP A 93 -32.67 16.55 -15.85
N PHE A 94 -33.32 15.53 -15.28
CA PHE A 94 -32.66 14.30 -14.79
C PHE A 94 -31.88 13.55 -15.87
N SER A 95 -32.26 13.72 -17.15
CA SER A 95 -31.50 13.09 -18.25
C SER A 95 -30.08 13.65 -18.38
N VAL A 96 -29.82 14.84 -17.81
CA VAL A 96 -28.51 15.50 -17.81
C VAL A 96 -27.83 15.42 -16.45
N VAL A 97 -28.56 15.71 -15.36
CA VAL A 97 -27.94 15.82 -14.02
C VAL A 97 -27.61 14.47 -13.39
N VAL A 98 -28.43 13.44 -13.61
CA VAL A 98 -28.19 12.10 -13.04
C VAL A 98 -26.94 11.44 -13.65
N PRO A 99 -26.73 11.43 -14.98
CA PRO A 99 -25.47 10.94 -15.55
C PRO A 99 -24.23 11.75 -15.14
N LEU A 100 -24.39 13.05 -14.88
CA LEU A 100 -23.27 13.91 -14.48
C LEU A 100 -22.80 13.59 -13.06
N ILE A 101 -23.72 13.45 -12.11
CA ILE A 101 -23.35 13.06 -10.73
C ILE A 101 -22.86 11.62 -10.66
N ASP A 102 -23.45 10.73 -11.45
CA ASP A 102 -22.96 9.37 -11.64
C ASP A 102 -21.48 9.39 -12.04
N SER A 103 -21.15 10.02 -13.17
CA SER A 103 -19.78 10.09 -13.67
C SER A 103 -18.83 10.76 -12.68
N LEU A 104 -19.26 11.84 -12.01
CA LEU A 104 -18.44 12.57 -11.04
C LEU A 104 -18.10 11.69 -9.82
N LEU A 105 -19.12 11.12 -9.19
CA LEU A 105 -18.94 10.33 -7.98
C LEU A 105 -18.25 8.99 -8.28
N ASN A 106 -18.59 8.32 -9.38
CA ASN A 106 -17.88 7.12 -9.80
C ASN A 106 -16.40 7.41 -10.10
N SER A 107 -16.09 8.53 -10.76
CA SER A 107 -14.69 8.96 -10.98
C SER A 107 -13.97 9.26 -9.66
N TYR A 108 -14.60 9.98 -8.73
CA TYR A 108 -14.01 10.31 -7.43
C TYR A 108 -13.77 9.06 -6.57
N VAL A 109 -14.77 8.20 -6.42
CA VAL A 109 -14.67 6.95 -5.65
C VAL A 109 -13.62 6.02 -6.24
N SER A 110 -13.58 5.89 -7.57
CA SER A 110 -12.55 5.11 -8.26
C SER A 110 -11.15 5.68 -7.99
N ASN A 111 -10.98 7.00 -8.06
CA ASN A 111 -9.69 7.66 -7.77
C ASN A 111 -9.23 7.39 -6.32
N GLN A 112 -10.12 7.59 -5.34
CA GLN A 112 -9.84 7.30 -3.94
C GLN A 112 -9.43 5.84 -3.72
N TYR A 113 -10.10 4.91 -4.40
CA TYR A 113 -9.71 3.51 -4.37
C TYR A 113 -8.32 3.26 -4.95
N TYR A 114 -7.98 3.86 -6.10
CA TYR A 114 -6.64 3.70 -6.67
C TYR A 114 -5.56 4.29 -5.76
N VAL A 115 -5.82 5.43 -5.11
CA VAL A 115 -4.89 6.01 -4.12
C VAL A 115 -4.69 5.06 -2.93
N TYR A 116 -5.78 4.54 -2.36
CA TYR A 116 -5.73 3.57 -1.26
C TYR A 116 -4.98 2.29 -1.65
N ALA A 117 -5.30 1.72 -2.81
CA ALA A 117 -4.67 0.49 -3.30
C ALA A 117 -3.17 0.70 -3.54
N ASN A 118 -2.80 1.85 -4.13
CA ASN A 118 -1.40 2.22 -4.34
C ASN A 118 -0.65 2.39 -3.01
N ASP A 119 -1.25 3.04 -2.01
CA ASP A 119 -0.63 3.18 -0.68
C ASP A 119 -0.34 1.81 -0.05
N LYS A 120 -1.28 0.86 -0.13
CA LYS A 120 -1.07 -0.51 0.35
C LYS A 120 0.07 -1.22 -0.37
N VAL A 121 0.16 -1.07 -1.70
CA VAL A 121 1.24 -1.66 -2.50
C VAL A 121 2.59 -1.02 -2.15
N LEU A 122 2.64 0.31 -2.02
CA LEU A 122 3.85 1.04 -1.64
C LEU A 122 4.32 0.69 -0.23
N SER A 123 3.40 0.52 0.71
CA SER A 123 3.71 0.10 2.08
C SER A 123 4.36 -1.29 2.10
N ARG A 124 3.74 -2.28 1.43
CA ARG A 124 4.31 -3.63 1.28
C ARG A 124 5.67 -3.62 0.58
N LEU A 125 5.84 -2.79 -0.44
CA LEU A 125 7.11 -2.63 -1.13
C LEU A 125 8.19 -2.07 -0.20
N SER A 126 7.88 -1.02 0.56
CA SER A 126 8.76 -0.43 1.57
C SER A 126 9.18 -1.48 2.62
N ASP A 127 8.24 -2.28 3.11
CA ASP A 127 8.56 -3.33 4.10
C ASP A 127 9.46 -4.42 3.49
N GLY A 128 9.18 -4.86 2.26
CA GLY A 128 10.03 -5.81 1.53
C GLY A 128 11.44 -5.28 1.28
N ILE A 129 11.60 -3.98 0.99
CA ILE A 129 12.90 -3.31 0.85
C ILE A 129 13.67 -3.33 2.18
N LYS A 130 13.00 -2.99 3.30
CA LYS A 130 13.61 -3.03 4.63
C LYS A 130 14.08 -4.44 5.00
N GLU A 131 13.24 -5.44 4.74
CA GLU A 131 13.58 -6.84 4.97
C GLU A 131 14.79 -7.26 4.12
N THR A 132 14.79 -6.93 2.83
CA THR A 132 15.89 -7.22 1.90
C THR A 132 17.19 -6.58 2.37
N ASN A 133 17.16 -5.31 2.80
CA ASN A 133 18.33 -4.62 3.36
C ASN A 133 18.85 -5.34 4.63
N GLY A 134 17.94 -5.82 5.49
CA GLY A 134 18.28 -6.65 6.64
C GLY A 134 18.99 -7.96 6.25
N LEU A 135 18.49 -8.65 5.22
CA LEU A 135 19.11 -9.87 4.69
C LEU A 135 20.50 -9.60 4.09
N VAL A 136 20.64 -8.53 3.29
CA VAL A 136 21.91 -8.08 2.72
C VAL A 136 22.95 -7.86 3.83
N LYS A 137 22.60 -7.15 4.91
CA LYS A 137 23.49 -6.94 6.07
C LYS A 137 23.92 -8.27 6.71
N LYS A 138 23.01 -9.24 6.84
CA LYS A 138 23.34 -10.57 7.37
C LYS A 138 24.33 -11.30 6.46
N VAL A 139 24.14 -11.27 5.15
CA VAL A 139 25.06 -11.89 4.19
C VAL A 139 26.45 -11.25 4.28
N ILE A 140 26.55 -9.92 4.33
CA ILE A 140 27.84 -9.21 4.50
C ILE A 140 28.55 -9.64 5.80
N SER A 141 27.81 -9.79 6.90
CA SER A 141 28.37 -10.27 8.17
C SER A 141 28.91 -11.71 8.06
N SER A 142 28.16 -12.59 7.39
CA SER A 142 28.56 -13.98 7.15
C SER A 142 29.79 -14.08 6.24
N THR A 143 29.85 -13.30 5.15
CA THR A 143 31.02 -13.29 4.25
C THR A 143 32.27 -12.77 4.99
N ASN A 144 32.14 -11.73 5.83
CA ASN A 144 33.23 -11.24 6.66
C ASN A 144 33.74 -12.31 7.64
N THR A 145 32.82 -13.08 8.25
CA THR A 145 33.17 -14.19 9.13
C THR A 145 33.93 -15.28 8.37
N LEU A 146 33.45 -15.66 7.17
CA LEU A 146 34.13 -16.63 6.30
C LEU A 146 35.55 -16.18 5.94
N LYS A 147 35.73 -14.89 5.61
CA LYS A 147 37.04 -14.31 5.31
C LYS A 147 38.02 -14.46 6.48
N GLY A 148 37.53 -14.29 7.71
CA GLY A 148 38.29 -14.55 8.94
C GLY A 148 38.69 -16.02 9.10
N ILE A 149 37.76 -16.95 8.80
CA ILE A 149 38.01 -18.41 8.86
C ILE A 149 39.07 -18.81 7.82
N GLN A 150 38.94 -18.35 6.57
CA GLN A 150 39.88 -18.63 5.48
C GLN A 150 41.28 -18.12 5.80
N LYS A 151 41.40 -16.93 6.40
CA LYS A 151 42.70 -16.39 6.86
C LYS A 151 43.35 -17.29 7.91
N ARG A 152 42.57 -17.83 8.86
CA ARG A 152 43.07 -18.80 9.85
C ARG A 152 43.47 -20.12 9.21
N GLN A 153 42.66 -20.66 8.30
CA GLN A 153 42.97 -21.89 7.55
C GLN A 153 44.30 -21.74 6.78
N LYS A 154 44.51 -20.59 6.12
CA LYS A 154 45.76 -20.28 5.42
C LYS A 154 46.98 -20.29 6.35
N ILE A 155 46.86 -19.73 7.56
CA ILE A 155 47.95 -19.76 8.56
C ILE A 155 48.23 -21.20 9.02
N VAL A 156 47.19 -21.99 9.28
CA VAL A 156 47.33 -23.40 9.68
C VAL A 156 48.01 -24.21 8.58
N ALA A 157 47.60 -24.01 7.32
CA ALA A 157 48.21 -24.67 6.17
C ALA A 157 49.69 -24.31 6.01
N ILE A 158 50.05 -23.02 6.18
CA ILE A 158 51.46 -22.59 6.15
C ILE A 158 52.26 -23.25 7.27
N ASN A 159 51.74 -23.27 8.49
CA ASN A 159 52.42 -23.91 9.62
C ASN A 159 52.62 -25.41 9.40
N ALA A 160 51.60 -26.10 8.86
CA ALA A 160 51.69 -27.51 8.51
C ALA A 160 52.72 -27.76 7.40
N SER A 161 52.79 -26.89 6.39
CA SER A 161 53.79 -26.97 5.32
C SER A 161 55.22 -26.77 5.84
N ILE A 162 55.43 -25.85 6.80
CA ILE A 162 56.74 -25.61 7.43
C ILE A 162 57.16 -26.85 8.24
N GLU A 163 56.27 -27.39 9.06
CA GLU A 163 56.58 -28.56 9.88
C GLU A 163 56.84 -29.80 9.02
N ALA A 164 56.06 -29.98 7.94
CA ALA A 164 56.29 -31.03 6.95
C ALA A 164 57.66 -30.92 6.26
N ALA A 165 58.13 -29.70 5.97
CA ALA A 165 59.48 -29.48 5.45
C ALA A 165 60.56 -29.80 6.50
N ARG A 166 60.29 -29.52 7.78
CA ARG A 166 61.22 -29.75 8.90
C ARG A 166 61.54 -31.23 9.11
N VAL A 167 60.54 -32.11 9.04
CA VAL A 167 60.73 -33.57 9.14
C VAL A 167 61.19 -34.22 7.83
N GLY A 168 61.44 -33.41 6.78
CA GLY A 168 62.06 -33.83 5.53
C GLY A 168 61.27 -34.93 4.82
N GLN A 169 61.90 -36.09 4.61
CA GLN A 169 61.32 -37.17 3.80
C GLN A 169 60.02 -37.74 4.37
N ALA A 170 59.90 -37.80 5.70
CA ALA A 170 58.72 -38.31 6.40
C ALA A 170 57.52 -37.35 6.31
N GLY A 171 57.75 -36.06 6.07
CA GLY A 171 56.71 -35.04 5.98
C GLY A 171 56.10 -34.85 4.59
N ARG A 172 56.59 -35.54 3.55
CA ARG A 172 56.16 -35.29 2.16
C ARG A 172 54.66 -35.40 1.94
N GLY A 173 53.99 -36.38 2.55
CA GLY A 173 52.53 -36.52 2.47
C GLY A 173 51.78 -35.34 3.11
N PHE A 174 52.25 -34.89 4.29
CA PHE A 174 51.69 -33.72 4.97
C PHE A 174 51.92 -32.42 4.20
N ALA A 175 53.05 -32.28 3.51
CA ALA A 175 53.32 -31.11 2.67
C ALA A 175 52.30 -30.99 1.52
N VAL A 176 51.95 -32.11 0.87
CA VAL A 176 50.94 -32.13 -0.20
C VAL A 176 49.56 -31.72 0.33
N VAL A 177 49.15 -32.27 1.48
CA VAL A 177 47.87 -31.91 2.12
C VAL A 177 47.85 -30.44 2.52
N ALA A 178 48.93 -29.92 3.10
CA ALA A 178 49.04 -28.52 3.50
C ALA A 178 48.91 -27.56 2.30
N GLU A 179 49.56 -27.87 1.18
CA GLU A 179 49.44 -27.08 -0.05
C GLU A 179 48.02 -27.13 -0.62
N GLU A 180 47.34 -28.28 -0.56
CA GLU A 180 45.96 -28.39 -1.04
C GLU A 180 44.99 -27.59 -0.17
N VAL A 181 45.13 -27.62 1.16
CA VAL A 181 44.34 -26.79 2.09
C VAL A 181 44.56 -25.30 1.82
N LYS A 182 45.79 -24.89 1.52
CA LYS A 182 46.09 -23.50 1.15
C LYS A 182 45.39 -23.09 -0.14
N LYS A 183 45.45 -23.92 -1.19
CA LYS A 183 44.74 -23.67 -2.46
C LYS A 183 43.23 -23.58 -2.27
N LEU A 184 42.65 -24.49 -1.49
CA LEU A 184 41.23 -24.47 -1.11
C LEU A 184 40.87 -23.18 -0.36
N SER A 185 41.71 -22.74 0.56
CA SER A 185 41.50 -21.49 1.31
C SER A 185 41.53 -20.28 0.39
N ASP A 186 42.47 -20.23 -0.54
CA ASP A 186 42.62 -19.14 -1.51
C ASP A 186 41.44 -19.10 -2.50
N ALA A 187 41.03 -20.26 -3.04
CA ALA A 187 39.86 -20.37 -3.91
C ALA A 187 38.55 -20.00 -3.19
N SER A 188 38.41 -20.40 -1.93
CA SER A 188 37.28 -20.02 -1.08
C SER A 188 37.25 -18.50 -0.84
N SER A 189 38.41 -17.88 -0.64
CA SER A 189 38.52 -16.43 -0.46
C SER A 189 38.09 -15.67 -1.71
N GLU A 190 38.52 -16.11 -2.89
CA GLU A 190 38.11 -15.53 -4.16
C GLU A 190 36.59 -15.65 -4.39
N ALA A 191 36.01 -16.81 -4.07
CA ALA A 191 34.56 -17.00 -4.14
C ALA A 191 33.80 -16.06 -3.20
N ASN A 192 34.32 -15.87 -1.98
CA ASN A 192 33.72 -14.98 -0.99
C ASN A 192 33.78 -13.50 -1.41
N ASP A 193 34.89 -13.06 -2.03
CA ASP A 193 35.01 -11.71 -2.59
C ASP A 193 34.02 -11.50 -3.76
N LYS A 194 33.74 -12.52 -4.57
CA LYS A 194 32.70 -12.46 -5.61
C LYS A 194 31.31 -12.28 -5.00
N ILE A 195 31.00 -13.00 -3.92
CA ILE A 195 29.73 -12.84 -3.17
C ILE A 195 29.62 -11.42 -2.63
N GLU A 196 30.68 -10.89 -2.00
CA GLU A 196 30.70 -9.53 -1.44
C GLU A 196 30.38 -8.47 -2.50
N ARG A 197 30.94 -8.60 -3.72
CA ARG A 197 30.63 -7.70 -4.84
C ARG A 197 29.16 -7.76 -5.25
N VAL A 198 28.62 -8.97 -5.45
CA VAL A 198 27.21 -9.14 -5.85
C VAL A 198 26.27 -8.59 -4.77
N VAL A 199 26.58 -8.83 -3.50
CA VAL A 199 25.78 -8.34 -2.37
C VAL A 199 25.85 -6.81 -2.26
N THR A 200 26.99 -6.21 -2.58
CA THR A 200 27.13 -4.75 -2.66
C THR A 200 26.28 -4.17 -3.79
N GLN A 201 26.25 -4.81 -4.96
CA GLN A 201 25.36 -4.40 -6.05
C GLN A 201 23.88 -4.50 -5.66
N ILE A 202 23.49 -5.58 -4.96
CA ILE A 202 22.13 -5.71 -4.43
C ILE A 202 21.83 -4.59 -3.44
N LYS A 203 22.76 -4.28 -2.53
CA LYS A 203 22.62 -3.18 -1.57
C LYS A 203 22.35 -1.86 -2.29
N ASP A 204 23.12 -1.54 -3.33
CA ASP A 204 22.99 -0.28 -4.06
C ASP A 204 21.63 -0.18 -4.77
N VAL A 205 21.19 -1.26 -5.42
CA VAL A 205 19.85 -1.33 -6.03
C VAL A 205 18.76 -1.14 -4.97
N VAL A 206 18.86 -1.84 -3.84
CA VAL A 206 17.89 -1.72 -2.74
C VAL A 206 17.87 -0.30 -2.16
N SER A 207 19.02 0.36 -2.03
CA SER A 207 19.10 1.76 -1.60
C SER A 207 18.41 2.70 -2.58
N THR A 208 18.53 2.49 -3.90
CA THR A 208 17.80 3.32 -4.89
C THR A 208 16.28 3.12 -4.84
N LEU A 209 15.82 1.93 -4.44
CA LEU A 209 14.40 1.62 -4.32
C LEU A 209 13.80 2.11 -2.99
N SER A 210 14.63 2.21 -1.95
CA SER A 210 14.23 2.77 -0.68
C SER A 210 13.95 4.25 -0.89
N LEU A 211 12.66 4.60 -0.98
CA LEU A 211 12.23 5.99 -0.89
C LEU A 211 12.73 6.51 0.46
N ASP A 212 13.80 7.30 0.47
CA ASP A 212 14.16 8.10 1.63
C ASP A 212 12.98 9.03 1.91
N LYS A 213 12.08 8.59 2.79
CA LYS A 213 11.04 9.43 3.37
C LYS A 213 11.64 10.50 4.29
N ASP A 214 12.95 10.52 4.48
CA ASP A 214 13.67 11.48 5.31
C ASP A 214 14.02 12.78 4.57
N ASP A 215 13.70 12.90 3.28
CA ASP A 215 13.97 14.09 2.47
C ASP A 215 12.70 14.93 2.23
N LYS A 216 11.98 15.28 3.31
CA LYS A 216 11.09 16.47 3.33
C LYS A 216 11.10 17.13 4.71
N ALA A 217 11.89 18.20 4.79
CA ALA A 217 11.77 19.29 5.75
C ALA A 217 10.43 20.02 5.63
#